data_AF-A0A7Y6QMD9-F1
#
_entry.id   AF-A0A7Y6QMD9-F1
#
_cell.length_a   1.000
_cell.length_b   1.000
_cell.length_c   1.000
_cell.angle_alpha   90.00
_cell.angle_beta   90.00
_cell.angle_gamma   90.00
#
_symmetry.space_group_name_H-M   'P 1'
#
loop_
_entity.id
_entity.type
_entity.pdbx_description
1 polymer ?
#
loop_
_entity_poly.entity_id
_entity_poly.type
_entity_poly.pdbx_seq_one_letter_code
_entity_poly.pdbx_strand_id
1 'polypeptide(L)'
;MKPAADMFDKLKSLFGAKAAPAPTSFDPAAYQPYRQDELNLVYKLMFCDEAALFAQRESTLPLFGDSPDPQVIRAIAQDSNEESRVRLLAFNWLRERTYAVPPKEALGVVVEVPLENGLDVLAAYADGQVQYINQTGRLAVFEGSPAEVVQQAKALVQSAARGLAKNTGQEGGKLRHPPPGAGTLRVTVLAADGLHISEGSFAELHGKSASSAVLKQAQVLLDLVVKQANG
;
A
#
# COMPACT_ATOMS: atom_id res chain seq x y z
N MET A 1 -18.98 -16.18 -17.77
CA MET A 1 -17.83 -15.29 -17.48
C MET A 1 -16.74 -16.15 -16.86
N LYS A 2 -15.52 -16.15 -17.42
CA LYS A 2 -14.38 -16.87 -16.83
C LYS A 2 -14.03 -16.22 -15.47
N PRO A 3 -13.61 -16.98 -14.45
CA PRO A 3 -13.12 -16.40 -13.21
C PRO A 3 -11.97 -15.44 -13.55
N ALA A 4 -11.83 -14.36 -12.79
CA ALA A 4 -10.60 -13.58 -12.81
C ALA A 4 -9.47 -14.58 -12.52
N ALA A 5 -8.67 -14.91 -13.53
CA ALA A 5 -7.46 -15.68 -13.32
C ALA A 5 -6.66 -14.92 -12.27
N ASP A 6 -6.47 -15.59 -11.15
CA ASP A 6 -5.91 -15.08 -9.90
C ASP A 6 -4.62 -14.30 -10.22
N MET A 7 -4.51 -13.06 -9.71
CA MET A 7 -3.39 -12.14 -9.96
C MET A 7 -2.03 -12.85 -9.80
N PHE A 8 -1.96 -13.73 -8.81
CA PHE A 8 -0.77 -14.51 -8.51
C PHE A 8 -0.62 -15.76 -9.37
N ASP A 9 -1.69 -16.35 -9.89
CA ASP A 9 -1.59 -17.40 -10.91
C ASP A 9 -1.13 -16.80 -12.24
N LYS A 10 -1.52 -15.56 -12.57
CA LYS A 10 -0.94 -14.82 -13.71
C LYS A 10 0.54 -14.53 -13.48
N LEU A 11 0.94 -14.06 -12.31
CA LEU A 11 2.36 -13.93 -11.94
C LEU A 11 3.11 -15.25 -12.08
N LYS A 12 2.52 -16.37 -11.63
CA LYS A 12 3.07 -17.73 -11.80
C LYS A 12 3.22 -18.12 -13.27
N SER A 13 2.29 -17.69 -14.13
CA SER A 13 2.34 -17.98 -15.57
C SER A 13 3.32 -17.09 -16.35
N LEU A 14 3.64 -15.89 -15.84
CA LEU A 14 4.55 -14.93 -16.48
C LEU A 14 6.04 -15.20 -16.18
N PHE A 15 6.34 -16.23 -15.39
CA PHE A 15 7.71 -16.67 -15.12
C PHE A 15 8.37 -17.23 -16.38
N GLY A 16 9.14 -16.35 -17.03
CA GLY A 16 9.88 -16.64 -18.26
C GLY A 16 9.85 -15.49 -19.27
N ALA A 17 8.96 -14.51 -19.11
CA ALA A 17 8.93 -13.33 -19.97
C ALA A 17 10.04 -12.33 -19.57
N LYS A 18 10.87 -11.93 -20.54
CA LYS A 18 11.92 -10.92 -20.37
C LYS A 18 11.34 -9.62 -19.81
N ALA A 19 11.94 -9.10 -18.74
CA ALA A 19 11.61 -7.80 -18.19
C ALA A 19 11.82 -6.70 -19.24
N ALA A 20 10.82 -5.83 -19.41
CA ALA A 20 10.99 -4.60 -20.18
C ALA A 20 11.82 -3.59 -19.35
N PRO A 21 12.72 -2.81 -19.99
CA PRO A 21 13.57 -1.87 -19.25
C PRO A 21 12.73 -0.76 -18.62
N ALA A 22 13.10 -0.37 -17.39
CA ALA A 22 12.50 0.75 -16.69
C ALA A 22 12.81 2.08 -17.40
N PRO A 23 11.86 3.03 -17.46
CA PRO A 23 12.09 4.34 -18.07
C PRO A 23 13.14 5.18 -17.33
N THR A 24 13.84 6.04 -18.08
CA THR A 24 15.11 6.71 -17.71
C THR A 24 15.01 8.18 -17.26
N SER A 25 13.82 8.73 -17.01
CA SER A 25 13.69 10.09 -16.43
C SER A 25 12.41 10.25 -15.59
N PHE A 26 12.48 11.08 -14.53
CA PHE A 26 11.67 10.98 -13.31
C PHE A 26 10.82 12.24 -13.04
N ASP A 27 9.50 12.04 -13.00
CA ASP A 27 8.53 12.94 -12.36
C ASP A 27 7.50 12.08 -11.60
N PRO A 28 7.46 12.14 -10.25
CA PRO A 28 6.44 11.46 -9.44
C PRO A 28 4.99 11.79 -9.86
N ALA A 29 4.76 12.97 -10.44
CA ALA A 29 3.45 13.43 -10.87
C ALA A 29 2.97 12.76 -12.17
N ALA A 30 3.88 12.20 -12.98
CA ALA A 30 3.61 11.78 -14.35
C ALA A 30 3.05 10.35 -14.51
N TYR A 31 3.10 9.50 -13.47
CA TYR A 31 2.64 8.12 -13.63
C TYR A 31 1.14 7.98 -13.39
N GLN A 32 0.46 7.47 -14.42
CA GLN A 32 -0.97 7.19 -14.45
C GLN A 32 -1.15 5.72 -14.84
N PRO A 33 -1.17 4.76 -13.87
CA PRO A 33 -1.33 3.34 -14.19
C PRO A 33 -2.67 3.04 -14.87
N TYR A 34 -3.63 3.94 -14.69
CA TYR A 34 -5.00 3.80 -15.16
C TYR A 34 -5.34 4.91 -16.16
N ARG A 35 -6.29 4.62 -17.05
CA ARG A 35 -6.77 5.60 -18.03
C ARG A 35 -7.58 6.73 -17.37
N GLN A 36 -8.18 6.45 -16.21
CA GLN A 36 -9.05 7.38 -15.48
C GLN A 36 -8.24 8.14 -14.42
N ASP A 37 -8.29 9.47 -14.47
CA ASP A 37 -7.59 10.35 -13.53
C ASP A 37 -8.02 10.11 -12.08
N GLU A 38 -9.30 9.79 -11.86
CA GLU A 38 -9.84 9.51 -10.54
C GLU A 38 -9.22 8.24 -9.94
N LEU A 39 -8.97 7.21 -10.74
CA LEU A 39 -8.31 5.99 -10.28
C LEU A 39 -6.82 6.24 -10.00
N ASN A 40 -6.18 7.09 -10.80
CA ASN A 40 -4.81 7.52 -10.54
C ASN A 40 -4.72 8.29 -9.22
N LEU A 41 -5.72 9.12 -8.89
CA LEU A 41 -5.81 9.79 -7.60
C LEU A 41 -6.02 8.79 -6.46
N VAL A 42 -6.96 7.85 -6.59
CA VAL A 42 -7.19 6.81 -5.55
C VAL A 42 -5.91 6.00 -5.32
N TYR A 43 -5.23 5.56 -6.39
CA TYR A 43 -3.95 4.87 -6.33
C TYR A 43 -2.88 5.68 -5.58
N LYS A 44 -2.79 7.00 -5.83
CA LYS A 44 -1.85 7.86 -5.10
C LYS A 44 -2.21 7.92 -3.61
N LEU A 45 -3.49 8.11 -3.29
CA LEU A 45 -4.01 8.18 -1.91
C LEU A 45 -3.83 6.88 -1.10
N MET A 46 -3.60 5.72 -1.73
CA MET A 46 -3.38 4.46 -0.99
C MET A 46 -2.12 4.49 -0.10
N PHE A 47 -1.16 5.36 -0.39
CA PHE A 47 0.16 5.36 0.24
C PHE A 47 0.27 6.33 1.42
N CYS A 48 -0.66 7.29 1.52
CA CYS A 48 -0.70 8.27 2.62
C CYS A 48 0.62 9.04 2.83
N ASP A 49 1.37 9.25 1.75
CA ASP A 49 2.71 9.85 1.73
C ASP A 49 2.71 11.31 1.24
N GLU A 50 1.63 11.78 0.62
CA GLU A 50 1.48 13.16 0.13
C GLU A 50 0.25 13.83 0.77
N ALA A 51 0.44 14.54 1.88
CA ALA A 51 -0.65 15.19 2.62
C ALA A 51 -1.46 16.18 1.75
N ALA A 52 -0.82 16.84 0.79
CA ALA A 52 -1.48 17.77 -0.13
C ALA A 52 -2.62 17.12 -0.95
N LEU A 53 -2.55 15.81 -1.22
CA LEU A 53 -3.60 15.08 -1.95
C LEU A 53 -4.88 14.90 -1.13
N PHE A 54 -4.79 15.03 0.19
CA PHE A 54 -5.90 14.83 1.13
C PHE A 54 -6.54 16.15 1.57
N ALA A 55 -5.83 17.27 1.47
CA ALA A 55 -6.28 18.58 1.96
C ALA A 55 -7.64 19.03 1.39
N GLN A 56 -7.97 18.63 0.16
CA GLN A 56 -9.27 18.95 -0.46
C GLN A 56 -10.41 18.03 0.00
N ARG A 57 -10.10 16.82 0.48
CA ARG A 57 -11.10 15.79 0.84
C ARG A 57 -11.33 15.68 2.34
N GLU A 58 -10.31 15.98 3.14
CA GLU A 58 -10.31 15.80 4.59
C GLU A 58 -9.95 17.10 5.32
N SER A 59 -10.36 18.25 4.76
CA SER A 59 -10.05 19.60 5.26
C SER A 59 -10.43 19.86 6.72
N THR A 60 -11.27 19.00 7.31
CA THR A 60 -11.69 19.09 8.72
C THR A 60 -10.70 18.45 9.70
N LEU A 61 -9.70 17.68 9.23
CA LEU A 61 -8.72 17.09 10.12
C LEU A 61 -7.78 18.17 10.69
N PRO A 62 -7.41 18.10 11.99
CA PRO A 62 -6.50 19.06 12.62
C PRO A 62 -5.16 19.22 11.88
N LEU A 63 -4.75 18.19 11.14
CA LEU A 63 -3.52 18.17 10.34
C LEU A 63 -3.51 19.13 9.14
N PHE A 64 -4.68 19.64 8.73
CA PHE A 64 -4.84 20.64 7.66
C PHE A 64 -5.24 22.04 8.16
N GLY A 65 -5.24 22.28 9.47
CA GLY A 65 -5.48 23.62 10.01
C GLY A 65 -4.33 24.59 9.74
N ASP A 66 -4.57 25.89 9.93
CA ASP A 66 -3.60 26.97 9.63
C ASP A 66 -2.31 26.88 10.48
N SER A 67 -2.37 26.29 11.67
CA SER A 67 -1.23 26.09 12.56
C SER A 67 -1.44 24.85 13.45
N PRO A 68 -1.22 23.63 12.92
CA PRO A 68 -1.44 22.41 13.67
C PRO A 68 -0.45 22.30 14.85
N ASP A 69 -0.96 22.05 16.05
CA ASP A 69 -0.14 21.80 17.24
C ASP A 69 0.54 20.42 17.14
N PRO A 70 1.89 20.34 17.16
CA PRO A 70 2.61 19.06 17.12
C PRO A 70 2.17 18.03 18.18
N GLN A 71 1.69 18.47 19.36
CA GLN A 71 1.19 17.57 20.39
C GLN A 71 -0.14 16.93 20.00
N VAL A 72 -1.03 17.70 19.38
CA VAL A 72 -2.30 17.19 18.85
C VAL A 72 -2.02 16.21 17.71
N ILE A 73 -1.11 16.54 16.79
CA ILE A 73 -0.73 15.64 15.70
C ILE A 73 -0.12 14.34 16.23
N ARG A 74 0.73 14.43 17.26
CA ARG A 74 1.29 13.25 17.93
C ARG A 74 0.20 12.40 18.58
N ALA A 75 -0.79 13.01 19.23
CA ALA A 75 -1.91 12.28 19.83
C ALA A 75 -2.70 11.52 18.75
N ILE A 76 -3.00 12.15 17.62
CA ILE A 76 -3.67 11.51 16.48
C ILE A 76 -2.83 10.32 15.96
N ALA A 77 -1.53 10.54 15.72
CA ALA A 77 -0.66 9.49 15.18
C ALA A 77 -0.56 8.26 16.11
N GLN A 78 -0.57 8.49 17.43
CA GLN A 78 -0.41 7.46 18.44
C GLN A 78 -1.71 6.81 18.92
N ASP A 79 -2.88 7.35 18.55
CA ASP A 79 -4.17 6.76 18.93
C ASP A 79 -4.45 5.52 18.09
N SER A 80 -4.39 4.33 18.72
CA SER A 80 -4.69 3.06 18.07
C SER A 80 -6.14 2.89 17.62
N ASN A 81 -7.06 3.74 18.09
CA ASN A 81 -8.46 3.74 17.69
C ASN A 81 -8.73 4.63 16.46
N GLU A 82 -7.76 5.47 16.09
CA GLU A 82 -7.84 6.32 14.91
C GLU A 82 -7.58 5.52 13.63
N GLU A 83 -8.13 5.98 12.50
CA GLU A 83 -7.93 5.33 11.20
C GLU A 83 -6.43 5.27 10.85
N SER A 84 -5.97 4.11 10.38
CA SER A 84 -4.56 3.87 10.02
C SER A 84 -4.04 4.89 9.00
N ARG A 85 -4.87 5.31 8.04
CA ARG A 85 -4.51 6.31 7.02
C ARG A 85 -4.33 7.70 7.65
N VAL A 86 -5.22 8.09 8.56
CA VAL A 86 -5.11 9.35 9.34
C VAL A 86 -3.84 9.32 10.20
N ARG A 87 -3.55 8.21 10.87
CA ARG A 87 -2.33 8.01 11.64
C ARG A 87 -1.08 8.11 10.76
N LEU A 88 -1.09 7.51 9.57
CA LEU A 88 0.00 7.61 8.59
C LEU A 88 0.25 9.06 8.16
N LEU A 89 -0.81 9.82 7.85
CA LEU A 89 -0.69 11.24 7.49
C LEU A 89 -0.11 12.06 8.65
N ALA A 90 -0.54 11.80 9.87
CA ALA A 90 -0.03 12.46 11.06
C ALA A 90 1.46 12.13 11.30
N PHE A 91 1.87 10.86 11.17
CA PHE A 91 3.29 10.50 11.22
C PHE A 91 4.09 11.14 10.10
N ASN A 92 3.56 11.20 8.88
CA ASN A 92 4.25 11.86 7.78
C ASN A 92 4.47 13.36 8.06
N TRP A 93 3.44 14.05 8.55
CA TRP A 93 3.53 15.45 8.98
C TRP A 93 4.63 15.67 10.03
N LEU A 94 4.73 14.77 11.01
CA LEU A 94 5.75 14.82 12.06
C LEU A 94 7.16 14.63 11.48
N ARG A 95 7.36 13.64 10.60
CA ARG A 95 8.66 13.37 9.96
C ARG A 95 9.13 14.51 9.05
N GLU A 96 8.22 15.12 8.29
CA GLU A 96 8.52 16.27 7.44
C GLU A 96 9.07 17.46 8.24
N ARG A 97 8.64 17.59 9.49
CA ARG A 97 9.07 18.62 10.45
C ARG A 97 10.10 18.11 11.46
N THR A 98 10.77 17.00 11.14
CA THR A 98 11.86 16.40 11.92
C THR A 98 11.52 16.03 13.37
N TYR A 99 10.23 15.88 13.71
CA TYR A 99 9.80 15.33 14.98
C TYR A 99 10.07 13.82 15.03
N ALA A 100 10.45 13.32 16.21
CA ALA A 100 10.65 11.88 16.42
C ALA A 100 9.34 11.10 16.31
N VAL A 101 9.39 9.96 15.64
CA VAL A 101 8.30 9.00 15.42
C VAL A 101 8.75 7.58 15.77
N PRO A 102 7.84 6.65 16.10
CA PRO A 102 8.18 5.25 16.33
C PRO A 102 8.83 4.63 15.09
N PRO A 103 9.99 3.97 15.23
CA PRO A 103 10.57 3.23 14.11
C PRO A 103 9.73 2.00 13.81
N LYS A 104 9.48 1.74 12.52
CA LYS A 104 8.95 0.47 12.01
C LYS A 104 7.59 0.04 12.55
N GLU A 105 6.78 0.98 13.03
CA GLU A 105 5.38 0.72 13.34
C GLU A 105 4.57 0.63 12.04
N ALA A 106 4.26 -0.59 11.60
CA ALA A 106 3.51 -0.81 10.37
C ALA A 106 2.01 -0.52 10.56
N LEU A 107 1.47 0.35 9.70
CA LEU A 107 0.07 0.79 9.69
C LEU A 107 -0.68 0.37 8.43
N GLY A 108 0.05 -0.01 7.38
CA GLY A 108 -0.55 -0.55 6.17
C GLY A 108 0.46 -1.25 5.27
N VAL A 109 -0.07 -1.88 4.22
CA VAL A 109 0.68 -2.56 3.18
C VAL A 109 0.02 -2.27 1.85
N VAL A 110 0.81 -1.91 0.85
CA VAL A 110 0.39 -1.81 -0.55
C VAL A 110 1.17 -2.83 -1.38
N VAL A 111 0.46 -3.67 -2.11
CA VAL A 111 1.01 -4.65 -3.05
C VAL A 111 0.66 -4.23 -4.46
N GLU A 112 1.68 -4.08 -5.31
CA GLU A 112 1.55 -3.65 -6.70
C GLU A 112 2.03 -4.77 -7.62
N VAL A 113 1.16 -5.19 -8.54
CA VAL A 113 1.45 -6.25 -9.51
C VAL A 113 1.16 -5.74 -10.93
N PRO A 114 2.21 -5.50 -11.73
CA PRO A 114 2.08 -5.18 -13.14
C PRO A 114 1.56 -6.38 -13.92
N LEU A 115 0.52 -6.14 -14.70
CA LEU A 115 -0.09 -7.10 -15.60
C LEU A 115 -0.07 -6.52 -17.02
N GLU A 116 -0.32 -7.35 -18.02
CA GLU A 116 -0.21 -6.97 -19.44
C GLU A 116 -1.02 -5.72 -19.79
N ASN A 117 -2.17 -5.50 -19.13
CA ASN A 117 -3.09 -4.42 -19.44
C ASN A 117 -3.19 -3.33 -18.36
N GLY A 118 -2.31 -3.33 -17.36
CA GLY A 118 -2.34 -2.33 -16.30
C GLY A 118 -1.80 -2.83 -14.97
N LEU A 119 -2.17 -2.16 -13.89
CA LEU A 119 -1.67 -2.45 -12.55
C LEU A 119 -2.80 -2.99 -11.67
N ASP A 120 -2.57 -4.14 -11.05
CA ASP A 120 -3.36 -4.55 -9.91
C ASP A 120 -2.71 -4.00 -8.63
N VAL A 121 -3.49 -3.34 -7.78
CA VAL A 121 -3.02 -2.74 -6.52
C VAL A 121 -3.95 -3.12 -5.39
N LEU A 122 -3.39 -3.76 -4.36
CA LEU A 122 -4.08 -4.13 -3.13
C LEU A 122 -3.48 -3.34 -1.96
N ALA A 123 -4.27 -2.51 -1.31
CA ALA A 123 -3.92 -1.81 -0.09
C ALA A 123 -4.71 -2.36 1.10
N ALA A 124 -4.04 -2.64 2.20
CA ALA A 124 -4.63 -3.09 3.46
C ALA A 124 -4.05 -2.33 4.63
N TYR A 125 -4.88 -2.02 5.62
CA TYR A 125 -4.53 -1.16 6.75
C TYR A 125 -4.73 -1.87 8.10
N ALA A 126 -4.04 -1.41 9.15
CA ALA A 126 -4.01 -2.07 10.47
C ALA A 126 -5.36 -2.04 11.20
N ASP A 127 -6.24 -1.11 10.84
CA ASP A 127 -7.63 -1.02 11.29
C ASP A 127 -8.56 -2.01 10.57
N GLY A 128 -8.07 -2.63 9.49
CA GLY A 128 -8.76 -3.62 8.67
C GLY A 128 -9.47 -3.05 7.45
N GLN A 129 -9.26 -1.77 7.12
CA GLN A 129 -9.71 -1.23 5.83
C GLN A 129 -8.92 -1.83 4.67
N VAL A 130 -9.59 -1.96 3.51
CA VAL A 130 -8.99 -2.51 2.29
C VAL A 130 -9.44 -1.72 1.08
N GLN A 131 -8.51 -1.47 0.16
CA GLN A 131 -8.80 -0.95 -1.16
C GLN A 131 -8.10 -1.81 -2.22
N TYR A 132 -8.81 -2.11 -3.30
CA TYR A 132 -8.26 -2.88 -4.42
C TYR A 132 -8.64 -2.23 -5.73
N ILE A 133 -7.65 -1.93 -6.56
CA ILE A 133 -7.86 -1.55 -7.96
C ILE A 133 -7.31 -2.69 -8.83
N ASN A 134 -8.13 -3.20 -9.74
CA ASN A 134 -7.65 -4.16 -10.74
C ASN A 134 -7.14 -3.46 -12.01
N GLN A 135 -6.40 -4.19 -12.85
CA GLN A 135 -5.82 -3.72 -14.11
C GLN A 135 -6.86 -3.19 -15.11
N THR A 136 -8.13 -3.54 -14.95
CA THR A 136 -9.22 -3.04 -15.81
C THR A 136 -9.84 -1.75 -15.30
N GLY A 137 -9.38 -1.25 -14.15
CA GLY A 137 -9.87 -0.03 -13.50
C GLY A 137 -11.10 -0.24 -12.61
N ARG A 138 -11.41 -1.48 -12.19
CA ARG A 138 -12.44 -1.70 -11.16
C ARG A 138 -11.84 -1.45 -9.79
N LEU A 139 -12.52 -0.61 -9.00
CA LEU A 139 -12.19 -0.32 -7.62
C LEU A 139 -13.15 -1.07 -6.69
N ALA A 140 -12.60 -1.71 -5.66
CA ALA A 140 -13.34 -2.25 -4.52
C ALA A 140 -12.80 -1.64 -3.23
N VAL A 141 -13.69 -1.21 -2.33
CA VAL A 141 -13.37 -0.60 -1.04
C VAL A 141 -14.15 -1.32 0.04
N PHE A 142 -13.48 -1.68 1.13
CA PHE A 142 -14.07 -2.37 2.27
C PHE A 142 -13.78 -1.59 3.54
N GLU A 143 -14.85 -1.07 4.15
CA GLU A 143 -14.82 -0.24 5.36
C GLU A 143 -15.47 -1.03 6.51
N GLY A 144 -14.64 -1.78 7.25
CA GLY A 144 -15.10 -2.50 8.44
C GLY A 144 -16.01 -3.72 8.20
N SER A 145 -16.27 -4.10 6.94
CA SER A 145 -17.04 -5.30 6.59
C SER A 145 -16.67 -5.84 5.20
N PRO A 146 -16.86 -7.15 4.93
CA PRO A 146 -17.25 -8.20 5.87
C PRO A 146 -16.11 -8.56 6.84
N ALA A 147 -16.45 -9.18 7.98
CA ALA A 147 -15.49 -9.48 9.05
C ALA A 147 -14.29 -10.33 8.58
N GLU A 148 -14.48 -11.23 7.62
CA GLU A 148 -13.40 -12.04 7.04
C GLU A 148 -12.35 -11.18 6.30
N VAL A 149 -12.78 -10.16 5.55
CA VAL A 149 -11.87 -9.22 4.86
C VAL A 149 -11.11 -8.39 5.89
N VAL A 150 -11.80 -7.88 6.91
CA VAL A 150 -11.19 -7.09 8.00
C VAL A 150 -10.13 -7.90 8.75
N GLN A 151 -10.44 -9.14 9.12
CA GLN A 151 -9.50 -10.02 9.83
C GLN A 151 -8.28 -10.34 8.96
N GLN A 152 -8.49 -10.63 7.68
CA GLN A 152 -7.42 -10.96 6.76
C GLN A 152 -6.51 -9.75 6.44
N ALA A 153 -7.08 -8.55 6.34
CA ALA A 153 -6.32 -7.30 6.22
C ALA A 153 -5.38 -7.09 7.42
N LYS A 154 -5.91 -7.26 8.64
CA LYS A 154 -5.11 -7.19 9.87
C LYS A 154 -4.00 -8.25 9.90
N ALA A 155 -4.28 -9.46 9.44
CA ALA A 155 -3.28 -10.53 9.35
C ALA A 155 -2.14 -10.18 8.35
N LEU A 156 -2.47 -9.58 7.21
CA LEU A 156 -1.50 -9.10 6.23
C LEU A 156 -0.57 -8.05 6.84
N VAL A 157 -1.12 -7.01 7.48
CA VAL A 157 -0.32 -5.94 8.10
C VAL A 157 0.53 -6.49 9.25
N GLN A 158 0.00 -7.38 10.08
CA GLN A 158 0.78 -8.04 11.14
C GLN A 158 1.95 -8.89 10.58
N SER A 159 1.75 -9.57 9.46
CA SER A 159 2.82 -10.31 8.78
C SER A 159 3.93 -9.37 8.30
N ALA A 160 3.54 -8.23 7.71
CA ALA A 160 4.48 -7.21 7.29
C ALA A 160 5.24 -6.58 8.47
N ALA A 161 4.55 -6.27 9.58
CA ALA A 161 5.17 -5.75 10.80
C ALA A 161 6.26 -6.69 11.34
N ARG A 162 5.98 -8.01 11.38
CA ARG A 162 6.96 -9.03 11.81
C ARG A 162 8.16 -9.11 10.87
N GLY A 163 7.95 -8.97 9.56
CA GLY A 163 9.03 -8.91 8.58
C GLY A 163 9.90 -7.68 8.75
N LEU A 164 9.25 -6.53 8.94
CA LEU A 164 9.91 -5.24 9.10
C LEU A 164 10.77 -5.19 10.38
N ALA A 165 10.26 -5.72 11.49
CA ALA A 165 10.98 -5.80 12.76
C ALA A 165 12.29 -6.62 12.67
N LYS A 166 12.38 -7.58 11.73
CA LYS A 166 13.59 -8.40 11.52
C LYS A 166 14.65 -7.70 10.67
N ASN A 167 14.29 -6.69 9.90
CA ASN A 167 15.22 -5.95 9.05
C ASN A 167 15.88 -4.82 9.84
N THR A 168 16.78 -5.16 10.76
CA THR A 168 17.52 -4.19 11.58
C THR A 168 18.42 -3.31 10.71
N GLY A 169 18.33 -1.98 10.82
CA GLY A 169 19.23 -1.03 10.14
C GLY A 169 18.70 -0.33 8.88
N GLN A 170 17.60 -0.80 8.28
CA GLN A 170 16.96 -0.07 7.16
C GLN A 170 15.97 0.97 7.70
N GLU A 171 16.17 2.24 7.36
CA GLU A 171 15.23 3.34 7.63
C GLU A 171 14.16 3.42 6.53
N GLY A 172 13.00 3.96 6.88
CA GLY A 172 11.90 4.18 5.92
C GLY A 172 12.22 5.30 4.94
N GLY A 173 11.87 5.11 3.67
CA GLY A 173 11.96 6.13 2.64
C GLY A 173 10.89 7.22 2.80
N LYS A 174 11.12 8.38 2.18
CA LYS A 174 10.13 9.46 2.05
C LYS A 174 9.39 9.44 0.72
N LEU A 175 10.00 8.90 -0.34
CA LEU A 175 9.47 8.97 -1.69
C LEU A 175 8.98 7.61 -2.13
N ARG A 176 7.77 7.55 -2.71
CA ARG A 176 7.36 6.39 -3.48
C ARG A 176 8.24 6.25 -4.73
N HIS A 177 8.30 5.02 -5.23
CA HIS A 177 8.89 4.74 -6.53
C HIS A 177 7.79 4.71 -7.61
N PRO A 178 8.11 4.95 -8.90
CA PRO A 178 7.16 4.69 -9.98
C PRO A 178 6.72 3.22 -9.94
N PRO A 179 5.52 2.83 -10.40
CA PRO A 179 5.07 1.45 -10.32
C PRO A 179 6.06 0.43 -10.88
N PRO A 180 6.08 -0.80 -10.33
CA PRO A 180 7.02 -1.82 -10.76
C PRO A 180 6.90 -2.13 -12.26
N GLY A 181 8.01 -2.52 -12.87
CA GLY A 181 8.04 -2.93 -14.27
C GLY A 181 7.51 -4.35 -14.49
N ALA A 182 7.20 -4.70 -15.74
CA ALA A 182 6.74 -6.04 -16.08
C ALA A 182 7.74 -7.12 -15.58
N GLY A 183 7.21 -8.14 -14.91
CA GLY A 183 8.00 -9.25 -14.35
C GLY A 183 8.49 -9.01 -12.92
N THR A 184 8.33 -7.81 -12.36
CA THR A 184 8.53 -7.53 -10.94
C THR A 184 7.21 -7.19 -10.25
N LEU A 185 7.15 -7.42 -8.94
CA LEU A 185 6.08 -6.91 -8.10
C LEU A 185 6.70 -6.11 -6.96
N ARG A 186 5.90 -5.24 -6.35
CA ARG A 186 6.32 -4.43 -5.21
C ARG A 186 5.42 -4.66 -4.02
N VAL A 187 6.04 -4.77 -2.86
CA VAL A 187 5.40 -4.68 -1.55
C VAL A 187 5.95 -3.44 -0.86
N THR A 188 5.07 -2.52 -0.51
CA THR A 188 5.38 -1.30 0.25
C THR A 188 4.71 -1.40 1.60
N VAL A 189 5.49 -1.48 2.68
CA VAL A 189 4.97 -1.36 4.04
C VAL A 189 4.90 0.12 4.39
N LEU A 190 3.71 0.57 4.78
CA LEU A 190 3.45 1.93 5.24
C LEU A 190 3.68 1.95 6.75
N ALA A 191 4.77 2.56 7.20
CA ALA A 191 5.13 2.62 8.61
C ALA A 191 5.24 4.06 9.13
N ALA A 192 5.17 4.23 10.45
CA ALA A 192 5.30 5.52 11.11
C ALA A 192 6.61 6.24 10.76
N ASP A 193 7.70 5.50 10.51
CA ASP A 193 9.00 6.05 10.09
C ASP A 193 9.17 6.14 8.56
N GLY A 194 8.22 5.65 7.76
CA GLY A 194 8.21 5.81 6.31
C GLY A 194 7.81 4.59 5.50
N LEU A 195 8.12 4.67 4.20
CA LEU A 195 7.85 3.61 3.25
C LEU A 195 9.01 2.60 3.25
N HIS A 196 8.69 1.33 3.51
CA HIS A 196 9.65 0.24 3.39
C HIS A 196 9.32 -0.61 2.18
N ILE A 197 10.14 -0.49 1.14
CA ILE A 197 9.88 -1.07 -0.18
C ILE A 197 10.67 -2.35 -0.36
N SER A 198 9.98 -3.41 -0.78
CA SER A 198 10.55 -4.64 -1.32
C SER A 198 10.05 -4.84 -2.74
N GLU A 199 10.96 -4.85 -3.70
CA GLU A 199 10.64 -5.06 -5.11
C GLU A 199 11.53 -6.14 -5.70
N GLY A 200 10.97 -6.94 -6.60
CA GLY A 200 11.68 -7.99 -7.33
C GLY A 200 10.71 -8.90 -8.05
N SER A 201 11.25 -9.90 -8.73
CA SER A 201 10.42 -10.98 -9.26
C SER A 201 9.70 -11.71 -8.11
N PHE A 202 8.58 -12.35 -8.41
CA PHE A 202 7.89 -13.15 -7.40
C PHE A 202 8.79 -14.27 -6.86
N ALA A 203 9.65 -14.88 -7.68
CA ALA A 203 10.58 -15.92 -7.22
C ALA A 203 11.58 -15.38 -6.18
N GLU A 204 12.16 -14.20 -6.42
CA GLU A 204 13.10 -13.57 -5.48
C GLU A 204 12.44 -13.16 -4.17
N LEU A 205 11.23 -12.58 -4.24
CA LEU A 205 10.50 -12.17 -3.04
C LEU A 205 9.94 -13.38 -2.30
N HIS A 206 9.42 -14.40 -2.98
CA HIS A 206 8.95 -15.63 -2.35
C HIS A 206 10.10 -16.45 -1.74
N GLY A 207 11.32 -16.36 -2.27
CA GLY A 207 12.51 -16.97 -1.67
C GLY A 207 12.91 -16.35 -0.32
N LYS A 208 12.47 -15.11 -0.03
CA LYS A 208 12.72 -14.42 1.24
C LYS A 208 11.58 -14.71 2.22
N SER A 209 11.88 -15.31 3.37
CA SER A 209 10.85 -15.77 4.33
C SER A 209 9.87 -14.68 4.78
N ALA A 210 10.35 -13.45 5.03
CA ALA A 210 9.51 -12.32 5.40
C ALA A 210 8.56 -11.90 4.26
N SER A 211 9.08 -11.72 3.04
CA SER A 211 8.29 -11.34 1.88
C SER A 211 7.33 -12.45 1.43
N SER A 212 7.73 -13.72 1.52
CA SER A 212 6.87 -14.88 1.26
C SER A 212 5.62 -14.89 2.16
N ALA A 213 5.80 -14.64 3.47
CA ALA A 213 4.68 -14.58 4.41
C ALA A 213 3.70 -13.46 4.04
N VAL A 214 4.21 -12.28 3.69
CA VAL A 214 3.38 -11.15 3.25
C VAL A 214 2.63 -11.47 1.96
N LEU A 215 3.31 -12.02 0.95
CA LEU A 215 2.68 -12.40 -0.32
C LEU A 215 1.59 -13.45 -0.14
N LYS A 216 1.80 -14.42 0.74
CA LYS A 216 0.77 -15.41 1.08
C LYS A 216 -0.47 -14.76 1.71
N GLN A 217 -0.30 -13.81 2.62
CA GLN A 217 -1.45 -13.12 3.22
C GLN A 217 -2.15 -12.19 2.22
N ALA A 218 -1.39 -11.57 1.31
CA ALA A 218 -1.93 -10.72 0.25
C ALA A 218 -2.76 -11.51 -0.75
N GLN A 219 -2.31 -12.71 -1.13
CA GLN A 219 -3.10 -13.67 -1.92
C GLN A 219 -4.46 -13.94 -1.29
N VAL A 220 -4.46 -14.39 -0.03
CA VAL A 220 -5.71 -14.78 0.65
C VAL A 220 -6.65 -13.58 0.75
N LEU A 221 -6.12 -12.38 1.03
CA LEU A 221 -6.94 -11.17 1.05
C LEU A 221 -7.54 -10.85 -0.32
N LEU A 222 -6.74 -10.95 -1.38
CA LEU A 222 -7.19 -10.70 -2.73
C LEU A 222 -8.32 -11.66 -3.13
N ASP A 223 -8.19 -12.94 -2.83
CA ASP A 223 -9.20 -13.95 -3.13
C ASP A 223 -10.54 -13.60 -2.47
N LEU A 224 -10.51 -13.16 -1.20
CA LEU A 224 -11.70 -12.69 -0.48
C LEU A 224 -12.29 -11.45 -1.14
N VAL A 225 -11.47 -10.43 -1.42
CA VAL A 225 -11.89 -9.18 -2.04
C VAL A 225 -12.54 -9.43 -3.41
N VAL A 226 -11.91 -10.24 -4.26
CA VAL A 226 -12.42 -10.57 -5.59
C VAL A 226 -13.70 -11.39 -5.50
N LYS A 227 -13.80 -12.33 -4.55
CA LYS A 227 -15.03 -13.08 -4.30
C LYS A 227 -16.18 -12.15 -3.91
N GLN A 228 -15.94 -11.24 -2.97
CA GLN A 228 -16.96 -10.30 -2.49
C GLN A 228 -17.35 -9.25 -3.54
N ALA A 229 -16.41 -8.80 -4.38
CA ALA A 229 -16.70 -7.83 -5.44
C ALA A 229 -17.46 -8.41 -6.66
N ASN A 230 -17.54 -9.74 -6.76
CA ASN A 230 -18.24 -10.45 -7.85
C ASN A 230 -19.54 -11.15 -7.38
N GLY A 231 -19.79 -11.19 -6.08
CA GLY A 231 -21.03 -11.72 -5.49
C GLY A 231 -22.10 -10.63 -5.42
#